data_AF-A0A7J8PCG5-F1
#
_entry.id   AF-A0A7J8PCG5-F1
#
_cell.length_a   1.000
_cell.length_b   1.000
_cell.length_c   1.000
_cell.angle_alpha   90.00
_cell.angle_beta   90.00
_cell.angle_gamma   90.00
#
_symmetry.space_group_name_H-M   'P 1'
#
loop_
_entity.id
_entity.type
_entity.pdbx_description
1 polymer ?
#
loop_
_entity_poly.entity_id
_entity_poly.type
_entity_poly.pdbx_seq_one_letter_code
_entity_poly.pdbx_strand_id
1 'polypeptide(L)' 'MGKSTMMKRSIRMHAEMTGNQAFLNLIPLLQEDVGLMFTKGDLKQVNEEVAKYK' A
#
# COMPACT_ATOMS: atom_id res chain seq x y z
N MET A 1 -5.27 9.62 -5.77
CA MET A 1 -4.43 8.42 -5.94
C MET A 1 -3.27 8.75 -6.88
N GLY A 2 -2.07 8.26 -6.59
CA GLY A 2 -0.89 8.52 -7.42
C GLY A 2 -0.83 7.59 -8.64
N LYS A 3 0.00 7.92 -9.64
CA LYS A 3 0.27 6.97 -10.74
C LYS A 3 0.95 5.71 -10.19
N SER A 4 0.51 4.52 -10.61
CA SER A 4 1.07 3.22 -10.17
C SER A 4 2.61 3.17 -10.32
N THR A 5 3.14 3.75 -11.40
CA THR A 5 4.58 3.87 -11.64
C THR A 5 5.32 4.67 -10.56
N MET A 6 4.76 5.80 -10.13
CA MET A 6 5.31 6.61 -9.03
C MET A 6 5.24 5.86 -7.70
N MET A 7 4.12 5.20 -7.42
CA MET A 7 3.95 4.44 -6.17
C MET A 7 4.94 3.27 -6.07
N LYS A 8 5.15 2.51 -7.15
CA LYS A 8 6.14 1.44 -7.20
C LYS A 8 7.56 1.95 -6.95
N ARG A 9 7.90 3.12 -7.49
CA ARG A 9 9.21 3.76 -7.25
C ARG A 9 9.38 4.16 -5.79
N SER A 10 8.38 4.81 -5.19
CA SER A 10 8.43 5.22 -3.78
C SER A 10 8.60 4.04 -2.82
N ILE A 11 7.93 2.92 -3.09
CA ILE A 11 8.06 1.69 -2.29
C ILE A 11 9.49 1.14 -2.35
N ARG A 12 10.11 1.08 -3.55
CA ARG A 12 11.50 0.61 -3.69
C ARG A 12 12.47 1.49 -2.89
N MET A 13 12.36 2.81 -3.06
CA MET A 13 13.21 3.76 -2.34
C MET A 13 13.04 3.64 -0.82
N HIS A 14 11.81 3.43 -0.34
CA HIS A 14 11.55 3.27 1.09
C HIS A 14 12.08 1.94 1.64
N ALA A 15 11.96 0.85 0.89
CA ALA A 15 12.52 -0.46 1.25
C ALA A 15 14.04 -0.38 1.40
N GLU A 16 14.72 0.32 0.49
CA GLU A 16 16.17 0.57 0.55
C GLU A 16 16.54 1.44 1.76
N MET A 17 15.85 2.57 1.95
CA MET A 17 16.13 3.52 3.03
C MET A 17 15.92 2.93 4.43
N THR A 18 14.93 2.04 4.59
CA THR A 18 14.63 1.40 5.87
C THR A 18 15.33 0.06 6.07
N GLY A 19 15.96 -0.49 5.01
CA GLY A 19 16.50 -1.85 5.00
C GLY A 19 15.43 -2.96 5.05
N ASN A 20 14.14 -2.61 5.03
CA ASN A 20 13.05 -3.57 5.14
C ASN A 20 12.56 -4.01 3.75
N GLN A 21 13.03 -5.16 3.30
CA GLN A 21 12.68 -5.74 2.01
C GLN A 21 11.23 -6.23 1.93
N ALA A 22 10.51 -6.37 3.06
CA ALA A 22 9.11 -6.81 3.06
C ALA A 22 8.19 -5.85 2.29
N PHE A 23 8.55 -4.57 2.20
CA PHE A 23 7.82 -3.58 1.40
C PHE A 23 7.80 -3.92 -0.09
N LEU A 24 8.79 -4.66 -0.62
CA LEU A 24 8.80 -5.06 -2.03
C LEU A 24 7.65 -5.98 -2.41
N ASN A 25 7.11 -6.74 -1.45
CA ASN A 25 5.95 -7.62 -1.66
C ASN A 25 4.67 -6.84 -2.04
N LEU A 26 4.64 -5.51 -1.83
CA LEU A 26 3.51 -4.66 -2.21
C LEU A 26 3.51 -4.31 -3.71
N ILE A 27 4.66 -4.36 -4.39
CA ILE A 27 4.81 -3.93 -5.79
C ILE A 27 3.92 -4.74 -6.76
N PRO A 28 3.84 -6.08 -6.65
CA PRO A 28 2.96 -6.88 -7.51
C PRO A 28 1.48 -6.60 -7.32
N LEU A 29 1.08 -6.13 -6.12
CA LEU A 29 -0.32 -5.83 -5.77
C LEU A 29 -0.79 -4.47 -6.33
N LEU A 30 0.15 -3.60 -6.73
CA LEU A 30 -0.15 -2.31 -7.36
C LEU A 30 -0.44 -2.48 -8.86
N GLN A 31 -1.65 -2.96 -9.17
CA GLN A 31 -2.20 -3.07 -10.53
C GLN A 31 -2.77 -1.70 -11.00
N GLU A 32 -3.69 -1.71 -11.96
CA GLU A 32 -4.40 -0.51 -12.40
C GLU A 32 -5.46 -0.11 -11.37
N ASP A 33 -5.59 1.20 -11.15
CA ASP A 33 -6.56 1.82 -10.23
C ASP A 33 -6.55 1.31 -8.77
N VAL A 34 -5.36 1.09 -8.21
CA VAL A 34 -5.16 0.71 -6.80
C VAL A 34 -4.69 1.90 -5.97
N GLY A 35 -5.26 2.06 -4.78
CA GLY A 35 -4.83 3.03 -3.76
C GLY A 35 -4.05 2.36 -2.62
N LEU A 36 -3.13 3.10 -2.01
CA LEU A 36 -2.48 2.72 -0.75
C LEU A 36 -3.12 3.48 0.41
N MET A 37 -3.45 2.77 1.48
CA MET A 37 -3.96 3.36 2.73
C MET A 37 -2.95 3.11 3.86
N PHE A 38 -2.58 4.17 4.56
CA PHE A 38 -1.79 4.08 5.78
C PHE A 38 -2.71 4.32 6.98
N THR A 39 -2.73 3.38 7.91
CA THR A 39 -3.63 3.42 9.06
C THR A 39 -2.93 2.86 10.29
N LYS A 40 -3.40 3.30 11.47
CA LYS A 40 -3.01 2.74 12.76
C LYS A 40 -3.97 1.64 13.23
N GLY A 41 -5.12 1.47 12.55
CA GLY A 41 -6.12 0.47 12.90
C GLY A 41 -5.69 -0.94 12.52
N ASP A 42 -6.26 -1.94 13.20
CA ASP A 42 -6.06 -3.34 12.87
C ASP A 42 -6.77 -3.71 11.55
N LEU A 43 -6.27 -4.73 10.86
CA LEU A 43 -6.77 -5.18 9.57
C LEU A 43 -8.26 -5.53 9.59
N LYS A 44 -8.74 -6.17 10.66
CA LYS A 44 -10.17 -6.52 10.80
C LYS A 44 -11.04 -5.26 10.87
N GLN A 45 -10.65 -4.31 11.70
CA GLN A 45 -11.36 -3.05 11.88
C GLN A 45 -11.42 -2.24 10.57
N VAL A 46 -10.30 -2.18 9.85
CA VAL A 46 -10.22 -1.46 8.57
C VAL A 46 -11.12 -2.12 7.52
N ASN A 47 -11.14 -3.44 7.46
CA ASN A 47 -11.99 -4.17 6.53
C ASN A 47 -13.48 -3.95 6.82
N GLU A 48 -13.88 -4.01 8.09
CA GLU A 48 -15.26 -3.72 8.52
C GLU A 48 -15.67 -2.29 8.17
N GLU A 49 -14.80 -1.30 8.41
CA GLU A 49 -15.10 0.10 8.12
C GLU A 49 -15.24 0.35 6.62
N VAL A 50 -14.35 -0.19 5.78
CA VAL A 50 -14.44 -0.07 4.32
C VAL A 50 -15.70 -0.75 3.78
N ALA A 51 -16.12 -1.87 4.37
CA ALA A 51 -17.31 -2.61 3.95
C ALA A 51 -18.63 -1.84 4.19
N LYS A 52 -18.67 -0.91 5.15
CA LYS A 52 -19.89 -0.12 5.45
C LYS A 52 -20.26 0.87 4.35
N TYR A 53 -19.28 1.36 3.60
CA TYR A 53 -19.47 2.42 2.59
C TYR A 53 -19.47 1.86 1.16
N LYS A 54 -19.78 0.57 0.99
CA LYS A 54 -19.99 -0.05 -0.32
C LYS A 54 -21.39 0.20 -0.86
#